data_AF-A0A2E4GWP0-F1
#
_entry.id   AF-A0A2E4GWP0-F1
#
_cell.length_a   1.000
_cell.length_b   1.000
_cell.length_c   1.000
_cell.angle_alpha   90.00
_cell.angle_beta   90.00
_cell.angle_gamma   90.00
#
_symmetry.space_group_name_H-M   'P 1'
#
loop_
_entity.id
_entity.type
_entity.pdbx_description
1 polymer ?
#
loop_
_entity_poly.entity_id
_entity_poly.type
_entity_poly.pdbx_seq_one_letter_code
_entity_poly.pdbx_strand_id
1 'polypeptide(L)'
;MYNIIEPARETEVVAETEILVLGGGPSGIAAATAAARAGARTMLLEKYGFLGGMGTAAMVTNFCGLHASINGSVQQVVRGIADDILERLDRLDGLREPHPVKATGGGHDIAAQAYDTSAYKMATDDLLLSAGVDIRFHSFAVGVAMDGSRIDAVLVETKSGRKAIKAEMFIDCSGDGDLAYWSGAECEKGDATGFMAYPTTMFRVANADDEKIQNEGKPNLTQLIAEAGDEYNLPRKTGVLGSQPHMGEWRVNLTQISRDGAPIDGSDWNDLGYAETEGRRQSQEYFRFLKDRVPGFENSYLLETAPQIGIRETRRIVGEYVLTKDDVLSCRDFDDSIGCNGWPLEQHLEGNAKWTFLGGRGYHQIPYGATLPKGVENLLVAGRCASTTPEGQASLRVSGPCFAMGQAVGTAAEMALRGDVMPAEIDRQVLKTQLVSDGAFIGDPQL
;
A
#
# COMPACT_ATOMS: atom_id res chain seq x y z
N MET A 1 15.46 28.12 -13.14
CA MET A 1 15.29 27.93 -11.69
C MET A 1 16.33 28.80 -10.99
N TYR A 2 15.94 29.55 -9.96
CA TYR A 2 16.89 30.26 -9.09
C TYR A 2 16.91 29.53 -7.75
N ASN A 3 18.10 29.29 -7.22
CA ASN A 3 18.26 28.57 -5.95
C ASN A 3 18.40 29.58 -4.82
N ILE A 4 17.94 29.22 -3.62
CA ILE A 4 18.18 29.96 -2.39
C ILE A 4 19.04 29.11 -1.46
N ILE A 5 19.87 29.77 -0.64
CA ILE A 5 20.64 29.12 0.42
C ILE A 5 19.83 29.25 1.71
N GLU A 6 19.45 28.14 2.32
CA GLU A 6 18.88 28.15 3.67
C GLU A 6 19.96 28.48 4.72
N PRO A 7 19.62 29.23 5.79
CA PRO A 7 20.53 29.40 6.92
C PRO A 7 20.96 28.05 7.51
N ALA A 8 22.26 27.92 7.80
CA ALA A 8 22.77 26.76 8.51
C ALA A 8 22.13 26.68 9.91
N ARG A 9 21.84 25.45 10.35
CA ARG A 9 21.26 25.17 11.68
C ARG A 9 21.79 23.87 12.24
N GLU A 10 21.91 23.82 13.55
CA GLU A 10 21.99 22.59 14.32
C GLU A 10 20.56 22.12 14.62
N THR A 11 20.24 20.86 14.32
CA THR A 11 18.89 20.32 14.51
C THR A 11 18.85 19.53 15.81
N GLU A 12 17.92 19.89 16.70
CA GLU A 12 17.71 19.18 17.97
C GLU A 12 17.28 17.73 17.74
N VAL A 13 18.02 16.80 18.34
CA VAL A 13 17.61 15.39 18.44
C VAL A 13 16.60 15.27 19.58
N VAL A 14 15.34 14.97 19.23
CA VAL A 14 14.23 14.91 20.21
C VAL A 14 13.94 13.51 20.72
N ALA A 15 14.43 12.49 20.03
CA ALA A 15 14.25 11.10 20.40
C ALA A 15 15.35 10.21 19.80
N GLU A 16 15.56 9.08 20.47
CA GLU A 16 16.39 7.97 20.01
C GLU A 16 15.57 6.68 20.14
N THR A 17 15.72 5.78 19.18
CA THR A 17 15.05 4.47 19.17
C THR A 17 16.00 3.42 18.61
N GLU A 18 15.73 2.13 18.81
CA GLU A 18 16.56 1.09 18.17
C GLU A 18 16.16 0.94 16.69
N ILE A 19 14.85 0.89 16.44
CA ILE A 19 14.28 0.77 15.09
C ILE A 19 13.31 1.92 14.84
N LEU A 20 13.51 2.63 13.73
CA LEU A 20 12.61 3.69 13.25
C LEU A 20 11.89 3.25 11.97
N VAL A 21 10.56 3.24 12.00
CA VAL A 21 9.71 2.93 10.85
C VAL A 21 9.09 4.21 10.32
N LEU A 22 9.31 4.53 9.04
CA LEU A 22 8.66 5.66 8.38
C LEU A 22 7.42 5.20 7.61
N GLY A 23 6.23 5.67 8.00
CA GLY A 23 4.96 5.44 7.31
C GLY A 23 4.06 4.45 8.06
N GLY A 24 2.82 4.84 8.34
CA GLY A 24 1.79 4.05 9.03
C GLY A 24 0.84 3.31 8.09
N GLY A 25 1.32 2.90 6.92
CA GLY A 25 0.58 2.01 6.00
C GLY A 25 0.66 0.54 6.40
N PRO A 26 0.05 -0.39 5.63
CA PRO A 26 0.08 -1.82 5.92
C PRO A 26 1.48 -2.39 6.22
N SER A 27 2.48 -2.01 5.43
CA SER A 27 3.87 -2.45 5.67
C SER A 27 4.46 -1.90 6.95
N GLY A 28 4.28 -0.61 7.23
CA GLY A 28 4.83 0.00 8.44
C GLY A 28 4.15 -0.45 9.72
N ILE A 29 2.82 -0.65 9.69
CA ILE A 29 2.09 -1.24 10.83
C ILE A 29 2.64 -2.63 11.14
N ALA A 30 2.82 -3.48 10.14
CA ALA A 30 3.36 -4.81 10.34
C ALA A 30 4.83 -4.80 10.77
N ALA A 31 5.66 -3.95 10.17
CA ALA A 31 7.07 -3.81 10.54
C ALA A 31 7.27 -3.34 11.97
N ALA A 32 6.56 -2.29 12.38
CA ALA A 32 6.68 -1.77 13.73
C ALA A 32 6.18 -2.76 14.78
N THR A 33 5.07 -3.46 14.49
CA THR A 33 4.53 -4.51 15.36
C THR A 33 5.50 -5.67 15.51
N ALA A 34 6.07 -6.18 14.41
CA ALA A 34 7.02 -7.29 14.42
C ALA A 34 8.29 -6.94 15.22
N ALA A 35 8.89 -5.79 14.92
CA ALA A 35 10.08 -5.30 15.60
C ALA A 35 9.86 -5.14 17.12
N ALA A 36 8.75 -4.51 17.52
CA ALA A 36 8.45 -4.28 18.93
C ALA A 36 8.17 -5.59 19.70
N ARG A 37 7.43 -6.53 19.09
CA ARG A 37 7.16 -7.86 19.68
C ARG A 37 8.41 -8.72 19.81
N ALA A 38 9.36 -8.57 18.88
CA ALA A 38 10.68 -9.20 18.99
C ALA A 38 11.56 -8.55 20.09
N GLY A 39 11.16 -7.40 20.62
CA GLY A 39 11.76 -6.78 21.80
C GLY A 39 12.60 -5.54 21.51
N ALA A 40 12.53 -4.98 20.29
CA ALA A 40 13.18 -3.71 19.99
C ALA A 40 12.38 -2.52 20.54
N ARG A 41 13.08 -1.47 20.97
CA ARG A 41 12.47 -0.14 21.10
C ARG A 41 12.18 0.37 19.69
N THR A 42 10.89 0.48 19.37
CA THR A 42 10.44 0.81 18.03
C THR A 42 9.59 2.07 18.03
N MET A 43 9.92 2.99 17.13
CA MET A 43 9.14 4.19 16.86
C MET A 43 8.58 4.15 15.44
N LEU A 44 7.32 4.52 15.26
CA LEU A 44 6.68 4.68 13.96
C LEU A 44 6.31 6.15 13.73
N LEU A 45 6.75 6.71 12.59
CA LEU A 45 6.41 8.07 12.18
C LEU A 45 5.30 8.05 11.12
N GLU A 46 4.25 8.85 11.32
CA GLU A 46 3.14 8.99 10.38
C GLU A 46 2.83 10.48 10.14
N LYS A 47 2.69 10.86 8.87
CA LYS A 47 2.39 12.24 8.47
C LYS A 47 0.95 12.64 8.81
N TYR A 48 0.03 11.69 8.82
CA TYR A 48 -1.37 11.90 9.18
C TYR A 48 -1.61 11.81 10.69
N GLY A 49 -2.84 12.13 11.09
CA GLY A 49 -3.36 11.87 12.43
C GLY A 49 -4.05 10.52 12.55
N PHE A 50 -3.72 9.56 11.67
CA PHE A 50 -4.32 8.23 11.62
C PHE A 50 -3.43 7.25 10.85
N LEU A 51 -3.62 5.95 11.10
CA LEU A 51 -2.93 4.85 10.42
C LEU A 51 -3.75 4.27 9.25
N GLY A 52 -3.13 3.37 8.51
CA GLY A 52 -3.72 2.55 7.44
C GLY A 52 -3.33 2.96 6.02
N GLY A 53 -2.45 3.97 5.87
CA GLY A 53 -1.87 4.38 4.58
C GLY A 53 -2.94 4.70 3.53
N MET A 54 -2.74 4.26 2.28
CA MET A 54 -3.71 4.48 1.19
C MET A 54 -5.06 3.80 1.42
N GLY A 55 -5.11 2.76 2.26
CA GLY A 55 -6.37 2.13 2.67
C GLY A 55 -7.30 3.12 3.35
N THR A 56 -6.72 3.95 4.23
CA THR A 56 -7.42 4.98 4.98
C THR A 56 -7.43 6.33 4.26
N ALA A 57 -6.26 6.84 3.87
CA ALA A 57 -6.08 8.18 3.30
C ALA A 57 -6.68 8.31 1.90
N ALA A 58 -6.62 7.25 1.10
CA ALA A 58 -7.18 7.24 -0.25
C ALA A 58 -8.49 6.45 -0.35
N MET A 59 -9.02 5.94 0.78
CA MET A 59 -10.20 5.06 0.86
C MET A 59 -10.09 3.80 0.01
N VAL A 60 -8.90 3.20 -0.10
CA VAL A 60 -8.72 1.89 -0.72
C VAL A 60 -9.19 0.80 0.25
N THR A 61 -10.49 0.77 0.55
CA THR A 61 -11.11 -0.03 1.63
C THR A 61 -11.25 -1.52 1.30
N ASN A 62 -10.26 -2.09 0.62
CA ASN A 62 -10.09 -3.53 0.48
C ASN A 62 -8.67 -3.93 0.85
N PHE A 63 -8.55 -5.00 1.59
CA PHE A 63 -7.33 -5.77 1.62
C PHE A 63 -7.29 -6.66 0.38
N CYS A 64 -6.52 -6.22 -0.60
CA CYS A 64 -6.19 -6.97 -1.80
C CYS A 64 -4.90 -7.76 -1.56
N GLY A 65 -4.81 -8.97 -2.10
CA GLY A 65 -3.63 -9.84 -2.01
C GLY A 65 -3.51 -10.66 -0.73
N LEU A 66 -4.42 -10.51 0.23
CA LEU A 66 -4.48 -11.38 1.43
C LEU A 66 -4.82 -12.83 1.10
N HIS A 67 -5.59 -13.02 0.03
CA HIS A 67 -6.14 -14.31 -0.36
C HIS A 67 -5.67 -14.70 -1.76
N ALA A 68 -5.58 -16.01 -1.98
CA ALA A 68 -5.34 -16.63 -3.27
C ALA A 68 -6.36 -17.76 -3.49
N SER A 69 -6.67 -18.08 -4.75
CA SER A 69 -7.37 -19.32 -5.05
C SER A 69 -6.37 -20.46 -5.14
N ILE A 70 -6.41 -21.35 -4.16
CA ILE A 70 -5.59 -22.56 -4.07
C ILE A 70 -6.52 -23.76 -4.23
N ASN A 71 -6.22 -24.62 -5.21
CA ASN A 71 -6.99 -25.84 -5.49
C ASN A 71 -8.51 -25.61 -5.62
N GLY A 72 -8.90 -24.50 -6.26
CA GLY A 72 -10.29 -24.13 -6.51
C GLY A 72 -11.03 -23.51 -5.31
N SER A 73 -10.31 -23.19 -4.23
CA SER A 73 -10.86 -22.57 -3.02
C SER A 73 -10.10 -21.29 -2.68
N VAL A 74 -10.82 -20.24 -2.27
CA VAL A 74 -10.21 -19.01 -1.75
C VAL A 74 -9.61 -19.32 -0.38
N GLN A 75 -8.31 -19.08 -0.23
CA GLN A 75 -7.56 -19.29 1.00
C GLN A 75 -6.73 -18.06 1.34
N GLN A 76 -6.60 -17.75 2.63
CA GLN A 76 -5.76 -16.66 3.10
C GLN A 76 -4.28 -17.08 3.07
N VAL A 77 -3.47 -16.33 2.30
CA VAL A 77 -2.04 -16.58 2.09
C VAL A 77 -1.14 -15.52 2.74
N VAL A 78 -1.73 -14.50 3.35
CA VAL A 78 -1.00 -13.53 4.18
C VAL A 78 -1.54 -13.66 5.60
N ARG A 79 -0.72 -14.24 6.48
CA ARG A 79 -1.04 -14.61 7.87
C ARG A 79 -0.11 -13.87 8.85
N GLY A 80 -0.26 -14.09 10.16
CA GLY A 80 0.58 -13.47 11.17
C GLY A 80 0.00 -12.12 11.61
N ILE A 81 0.72 -11.02 11.46
CA ILE A 81 0.24 -9.70 11.90
C ILE A 81 -1.02 -9.26 11.13
N ALA A 82 -1.21 -9.75 9.91
CA ALA A 82 -2.46 -9.56 9.19
C ALA A 82 -3.66 -10.18 9.94
N ASP A 83 -3.48 -11.35 10.57
CA ASP A 83 -4.54 -12.02 11.35
C ASP A 83 -4.96 -11.17 12.56
N ASP A 84 -4.00 -10.56 13.25
CA ASP A 84 -4.26 -9.67 14.40
C ASP A 84 -5.11 -8.46 14.04
N ILE A 85 -4.91 -7.91 12.83
CA ILE A 85 -5.67 -6.78 12.30
C ILE A 85 -7.07 -7.23 11.93
N LEU A 86 -7.20 -8.36 11.23
CA LEU A 86 -8.49 -8.92 10.83
C LEU A 86 -9.33 -9.24 12.07
N GLU A 87 -8.75 -9.85 13.11
CA GLU A 87 -9.45 -10.15 14.36
C GLU A 87 -9.94 -8.87 15.06
N ARG A 88 -9.13 -7.81 15.10
CA ARG A 88 -9.53 -6.53 15.69
C ARG A 88 -10.62 -5.83 14.90
N LEU A 89 -10.55 -5.89 13.57
CA LEU A 89 -11.60 -5.37 12.69
C LEU A 89 -12.91 -6.12 12.86
N ASP A 90 -12.86 -7.44 12.98
CA ASP A 90 -14.03 -8.29 13.21
C ASP A 90 -14.72 -7.94 14.54
N ARG A 91 -13.95 -7.76 15.62
CA ARG A 91 -14.47 -7.30 16.92
C ARG A 91 -15.14 -5.92 16.90
N LEU A 92 -14.88 -5.12 15.86
CA LEU A 92 -15.46 -3.80 15.65
C LEU A 92 -16.62 -3.82 14.63
N ASP A 93 -17.07 -5.00 14.20
CA ASP A 93 -18.02 -5.18 13.09
C ASP A 93 -17.58 -4.46 11.80
N GLY A 94 -16.26 -4.27 11.67
CA GLY A 94 -15.63 -3.47 10.64
C GLY A 94 -15.10 -4.29 9.47
N LEU A 95 -15.29 -5.60 9.47
CA LEU A 95 -14.80 -6.51 8.44
C LEU A 95 -15.95 -7.15 7.68
N ARG A 96 -15.77 -7.38 6.39
CA ARG A 96 -16.65 -8.26 5.62
C ARG A 96 -15.97 -9.55 5.24
N GLU A 97 -16.80 -10.55 4.97
CA GLU A 97 -16.34 -11.82 4.40
C GLU A 97 -15.52 -11.59 3.12
N PRO A 98 -14.47 -12.41 2.89
CA PRO A 98 -13.74 -12.40 1.64
C PRO A 98 -14.71 -12.61 0.45
N HIS A 99 -14.65 -11.72 -0.54
CA HIS A 99 -15.53 -11.78 -1.69
C HIS A 99 -14.71 -12.06 -2.96
N PRO A 100 -15.15 -13.03 -3.78
CA PRO A 100 -14.40 -13.45 -4.96
C PRO A 100 -14.45 -12.38 -6.06
N VAL A 101 -13.32 -12.20 -6.73
CA VAL A 101 -13.17 -11.45 -7.97
C VAL A 101 -12.84 -12.47 -9.06
N LYS A 102 -13.76 -12.62 -10.02
CA LYS A 102 -13.66 -13.63 -11.06
C LYS A 102 -12.56 -13.30 -12.05
N ALA A 103 -11.74 -14.31 -12.37
CA ALA A 103 -10.72 -14.20 -13.38
C ALA A 103 -11.33 -13.94 -14.76
N THR A 104 -10.79 -12.95 -15.47
CA THR A 104 -11.16 -12.68 -16.86
C THR A 104 -9.99 -13.03 -17.76
N GLY A 105 -10.23 -13.87 -18.78
CA GLY A 105 -9.18 -14.24 -19.74
C GLY A 105 -8.23 -15.35 -19.27
N GLY A 106 -8.66 -16.20 -18.32
CA GLY A 106 -7.88 -17.33 -17.79
C GLY A 106 -7.17 -17.01 -16.47
N GLY A 107 -6.59 -18.04 -15.84
CA GLY A 107 -5.99 -17.95 -14.50
C GLY A 107 -6.99 -18.22 -13.38
N HIS A 108 -6.53 -18.00 -12.15
CA HIS A 108 -7.29 -18.28 -10.93
C HIS A 108 -8.09 -17.08 -10.44
N ASP A 109 -9.26 -17.36 -9.87
CA ASP A 109 -10.04 -16.37 -9.12
C ASP A 109 -9.21 -15.82 -7.94
N ILE A 110 -9.50 -14.60 -7.52
CA ILE A 110 -8.91 -14.02 -6.32
C ILE A 110 -10.00 -13.58 -5.37
N ALA A 111 -9.65 -13.10 -4.18
CA ALA A 111 -10.60 -12.44 -3.31
C ALA A 111 -10.03 -11.13 -2.76
N ALA A 112 -10.93 -10.17 -2.59
CA ALA A 112 -10.69 -8.97 -1.82
C ALA A 112 -11.49 -9.05 -0.51
N GLN A 113 -11.04 -8.34 0.51
CA GLN A 113 -11.77 -8.27 1.78
C GLN A 113 -12.00 -6.81 2.16
N ALA A 114 -13.27 -6.41 2.19
CA ALA A 114 -13.64 -5.02 2.45
C ALA A 114 -13.65 -4.76 3.97
N TYR A 115 -13.32 -3.53 4.35
CA TYR A 115 -13.34 -3.10 5.76
C TYR A 115 -13.89 -1.69 5.91
N ASP A 116 -14.36 -1.36 7.11
CA ASP A 116 -14.70 0.01 7.49
C ASP A 116 -13.43 0.80 7.82
N THR A 117 -13.35 2.03 7.31
CA THR A 117 -12.16 2.87 7.44
C THR A 117 -11.92 3.33 8.87
N SER A 118 -12.99 3.63 9.63
CA SER A 118 -12.87 4.08 11.02
C SER A 118 -12.48 2.93 11.93
N ALA A 119 -13.08 1.75 11.72
CA ALA A 119 -12.69 0.52 12.40
C ALA A 119 -11.22 0.19 12.15
N TYR A 120 -10.72 0.36 10.92
CA TYR A 120 -9.32 0.07 10.60
C TYR A 120 -8.33 0.99 11.33
N LYS A 121 -8.66 2.28 11.47
CA LYS A 121 -7.87 3.22 12.30
C LYS A 121 -7.79 2.73 13.75
N MET A 122 -8.93 2.41 14.36
CA MET A 122 -9.00 1.96 15.75
C MET A 122 -8.28 0.61 15.97
N ALA A 123 -8.45 -0.34 15.04
CA ALA A 123 -7.80 -1.65 15.09
C ALA A 123 -6.27 -1.53 15.01
N THR A 124 -5.77 -0.62 14.17
CA THR A 124 -4.32 -0.43 13.99
C THR A 124 -3.70 0.38 15.13
N ASP A 125 -4.42 1.34 15.70
CA ASP A 125 -4.03 2.01 16.94
C ASP A 125 -3.89 0.99 18.09
N ASP A 126 -4.92 0.17 18.31
CA ASP A 126 -4.90 -0.88 19.36
C ASP A 126 -3.75 -1.87 19.16
N LEU A 127 -3.53 -2.34 17.93
CA LEU A 127 -2.44 -3.25 17.62
C LEU A 127 -1.07 -2.66 17.99
N LEU A 128 -0.74 -1.46 17.50
CA LEU A 128 0.57 -0.86 17.73
C LEU A 128 0.79 -0.49 19.20
N LEU A 129 -0.24 0.04 19.88
CA LEU A 129 -0.17 0.35 21.31
C LEU A 129 0.02 -0.92 22.15
N SER A 130 -0.71 -2.00 21.82
CA SER A 130 -0.56 -3.30 22.52
C SER A 130 0.81 -3.95 22.30
N ALA A 131 1.46 -3.65 21.17
CA ALA A 131 2.83 -4.09 20.87
C ALA A 131 3.90 -3.22 21.53
N GLY A 132 3.54 -2.08 22.13
CA GLY A 132 4.49 -1.16 22.77
C GLY A 132 5.23 -0.23 21.80
N VAL A 133 4.69 0.00 20.61
CA VAL A 133 5.27 0.92 19.61
C VAL A 133 5.04 2.38 20.04
N ASP A 134 6.08 3.21 19.95
CA ASP A 134 5.96 4.66 20.09
C ASP A 134 5.48 5.28 18.76
N ILE A 135 4.21 5.68 18.69
CA ILE A 135 3.59 6.23 17.49
C ILE A 135 3.67 7.75 17.50
N ARG A 136 4.22 8.34 16.44
CA ARG A 136 4.31 9.79 16.25
C ARG A 136 3.52 10.22 15.02
N PHE A 137 2.28 10.64 15.26
CA PHE A 137 1.42 11.27 14.27
C PHE A 137 1.87 12.70 13.93
N HIS A 138 1.39 13.22 12.81
CA HIS A 138 1.69 14.56 12.31
C HIS A 138 3.21 14.85 12.24
N SER A 139 3.99 13.81 11.96
CA SER A 139 5.44 13.86 11.87
C SER A 139 5.84 13.64 10.41
N PHE A 140 6.12 14.74 9.71
CA PHE A 140 6.46 14.70 8.30
C PHE A 140 7.97 14.56 8.15
N ALA A 141 8.48 13.40 7.74
CA ALA A 141 9.89 13.25 7.44
C ALA A 141 10.26 14.08 6.20
N VAL A 142 11.45 14.68 6.21
CA VAL A 142 11.90 15.63 5.16
C VAL A 142 13.35 15.41 4.71
N GLY A 143 14.03 14.39 5.24
CA GLY A 143 15.41 14.11 4.91
C GLY A 143 16.08 13.17 5.91
N VAL A 144 17.34 12.84 5.63
CA VAL A 144 18.20 12.06 6.51
C VAL A 144 19.54 12.75 6.70
N ALA A 145 20.16 12.53 7.85
CA ALA A 145 21.59 12.76 8.07
C ALA A 145 22.32 11.43 7.90
N MET A 146 23.40 11.42 7.12
CA MET A 146 24.20 10.24 6.83
C MET A 146 25.52 10.26 7.61
N ASP A 147 25.97 9.08 8.05
CA ASP A 147 27.33 8.80 8.48
C ASP A 147 27.91 7.69 7.59
N GLY A 148 28.71 8.07 6.59
CA GLY A 148 29.16 7.16 5.54
C GLY A 148 27.98 6.53 4.78
N SER A 149 27.89 5.20 4.81
CA SER A 149 26.84 4.37 4.20
C SER A 149 25.65 4.11 5.15
N ARG A 150 25.64 4.68 6.35
CA ARG A 150 24.57 4.51 7.34
C ARG A 150 23.75 5.78 7.48
N ILE A 151 22.45 5.63 7.68
CA ILE A 151 21.59 6.70 8.16
C ILE A 151 21.89 6.89 9.65
N ASP A 152 22.20 8.12 10.08
CA ASP A 152 22.39 8.48 11.49
C ASP A 152 21.08 8.98 12.12
N ALA A 153 20.34 9.80 11.37
CA ALA A 153 19.09 10.40 11.84
C ALA A 153 18.11 10.69 10.71
N VAL A 154 16.82 10.66 11.04
CA VAL A 154 15.75 11.21 10.18
C VAL A 154 15.41 12.62 10.63
N LEU A 155 15.32 13.54 9.67
CA LEU A 155 14.86 14.90 9.87
C LEU A 155 13.34 14.95 9.70
N VAL A 156 12.64 15.58 10.64
CA VAL A 156 11.18 15.71 10.63
C VAL A 156 10.74 17.16 10.76
N GLU A 157 9.67 17.52 10.07
CA GLU A 157 8.88 18.73 10.32
C GLU A 157 7.63 18.37 11.11
N THR A 158 7.43 19.08 12.21
CA THR A 158 6.28 18.94 13.10
C THR A 158 5.72 20.32 13.42
N LYS A 159 4.57 20.40 14.11
CA LYS A 159 4.10 21.68 14.66
C LYS A 159 5.05 22.28 15.70
N SER A 160 5.96 21.49 16.27
CA SER A 160 7.03 21.94 17.16
C SER A 160 8.31 22.38 16.41
N GLY A 161 8.25 22.45 15.07
CA GLY A 161 9.36 22.80 14.18
C GLY A 161 10.19 21.61 13.72
N ARG A 162 11.30 21.92 13.03
CA ARG A 162 12.30 20.96 12.54
C ARG A 162 13.00 20.26 13.69
N LYS A 163 12.92 18.93 13.74
CA LYS A 163 13.61 18.06 14.70
C LYS A 163 14.36 16.93 14.00
N ALA A 164 15.19 16.20 14.76
CA ALA A 164 15.87 14.99 14.32
C ALA A 164 15.55 13.81 15.26
N ILE A 165 15.54 12.61 14.72
CA ILE A 165 15.34 11.35 15.46
C ILE A 165 16.45 10.39 15.05
N LYS A 166 17.21 9.88 16.01
CA LYS A 166 18.27 8.90 15.75
C LYS A 166 17.75 7.47 15.91
N ALA A 167 18.30 6.55 15.14
CA ALA A 167 18.06 5.12 15.29
C ALA A 167 19.25 4.29 14.81
N GLU A 168 19.28 3.02 15.21
CA GLU A 168 20.30 2.07 14.73
C GLU A 168 19.90 1.46 13.38
N MET A 169 18.62 1.13 13.23
CA MET A 169 18.04 0.58 12.00
C MET A 169 16.83 1.40 11.54
N PHE A 170 16.67 1.50 10.23
CA PHE A 170 15.59 2.26 9.60
C PHE A 170 14.79 1.36 8.66
N ILE A 171 13.46 1.52 8.67
CA ILE A 171 12.56 0.81 7.77
C ILE A 171 11.72 1.83 7.00
N ASP A 172 11.93 1.90 5.69
CA ASP A 172 11.14 2.73 4.79
C ASP A 172 9.83 2.02 4.40
N CYS A 173 8.75 2.47 5.01
CA CYS A 173 7.38 2.08 4.69
C CYS A 173 6.55 3.29 4.22
N SER A 174 7.22 4.35 3.72
CA SER A 174 6.56 5.58 3.26
C SER A 174 5.62 5.34 2.08
N GLY A 175 5.85 4.25 1.35
CA GLY A 175 5.24 3.96 0.05
C GLY A 175 5.86 4.76 -1.10
N ASP A 176 6.72 5.73 -0.79
CA ASP A 176 7.36 6.62 -1.76
C ASP A 176 8.88 6.49 -1.81
N GLY A 177 9.45 5.58 -1.01
CA GLY A 177 10.88 5.32 -0.94
C GLY A 177 11.65 6.55 -0.47
N ASP A 178 11.10 7.31 0.48
CA ASP A 178 11.64 8.59 0.91
C ASP A 178 12.98 8.45 1.65
N LEU A 179 13.11 7.53 2.60
CA LEU A 179 14.39 7.29 3.28
C LEU A 179 15.42 6.74 2.30
N ALA A 180 15.01 5.81 1.43
CA ALA A 180 15.88 5.26 0.40
C ALA A 180 16.41 6.36 -0.54
N TYR A 181 15.52 7.22 -1.03
CA TYR A 181 15.89 8.31 -1.91
C TYR A 181 16.80 9.34 -1.24
N TRP A 182 16.48 9.77 -0.02
CA TRP A 182 17.27 10.78 0.70
C TRP A 182 18.64 10.25 1.15
N SER A 183 18.76 8.95 1.42
CA SER A 183 20.04 8.31 1.78
C SER A 183 20.95 8.03 0.58
N GLY A 184 20.46 8.23 -0.65
CA GLY A 184 21.21 7.99 -1.88
C GLY A 184 21.12 6.55 -2.40
N ALA A 185 20.23 5.72 -1.86
CA ALA A 185 19.95 4.41 -2.46
C ALA A 185 19.37 4.58 -3.88
N GLU A 186 19.75 3.68 -4.78
CA GLU A 186 19.25 3.69 -6.15
C GLU A 186 17.73 3.46 -6.17
N CYS A 187 17.02 4.37 -6.83
CA CYS A 187 15.56 4.36 -6.95
C CYS A 187 15.13 4.60 -8.40
N GLU A 188 14.09 3.91 -8.83
CA GLU A 188 13.45 4.07 -10.13
C GLU A 188 12.00 4.54 -9.98
N LYS A 189 11.47 5.19 -11.03
CA LYS A 189 10.06 5.59 -11.15
C LYS A 189 9.54 5.24 -12.54
N GLY A 190 8.34 4.66 -12.63
CA GLY A 190 7.72 4.33 -13.91
C GLY A 190 8.48 3.27 -14.69
N ASP A 191 8.03 3.04 -15.93
CA ASP A 191 8.73 2.18 -16.90
C ASP A 191 9.83 2.92 -17.66
N ALA A 192 10.43 2.25 -18.66
CA ALA A 192 11.48 2.83 -19.49
C ALA A 192 11.07 4.10 -20.27
N THR A 193 9.77 4.37 -20.39
CA THR A 193 9.21 5.58 -21.01
C THR A 193 8.83 6.66 -19.99
N GLY A 194 8.97 6.37 -18.70
CA GLY A 194 8.52 7.21 -17.59
C GLY A 194 7.02 7.08 -17.30
N PHE A 195 6.33 6.13 -17.93
CA PHE A 195 4.90 5.90 -17.66
C PHE A 195 4.73 5.30 -16.26
N MET A 196 3.76 5.83 -15.51
CA MET A 196 3.38 5.37 -14.18
C MET A 196 1.91 4.96 -14.14
N ALA A 197 1.53 4.12 -13.16
CA ALA A 197 0.13 3.76 -12.97
C ALA A 197 -0.76 4.97 -12.64
N TYR A 198 -1.85 5.16 -13.41
CA TYR A 198 -2.79 6.26 -13.17
C TYR A 198 -3.42 6.23 -11.77
N PRO A 199 -3.41 7.35 -11.03
CA PRO A 199 -4.03 7.44 -9.71
C PRO A 199 -5.53 7.71 -9.79
N THR A 200 -6.18 7.58 -8.65
CA THR A 200 -7.64 7.71 -8.51
C THR A 200 -8.00 8.44 -7.22
N THR A 201 -9.02 9.29 -7.26
CA THR A 201 -9.73 9.77 -6.06
C THR A 201 -10.97 8.91 -5.87
N MET A 202 -10.98 8.12 -4.80
CA MET A 202 -12.18 7.38 -4.41
C MET A 202 -13.12 8.26 -3.60
N PHE A 203 -14.40 7.90 -3.65
CA PHE A 203 -15.44 8.58 -2.91
C PHE A 203 -16.53 7.59 -2.48
N ARG A 204 -17.31 7.98 -1.47
CA ARG A 204 -18.42 7.23 -0.93
C ARG A 204 -19.73 7.91 -1.26
N VAL A 205 -20.75 7.11 -1.48
CA VAL A 205 -22.12 7.50 -1.77
C VAL A 205 -23.02 6.82 -0.76
N ALA A 206 -24.01 7.52 -0.26
CA ALA A 206 -24.98 7.00 0.71
C ALA A 206 -26.42 7.18 0.22
N ASN A 207 -27.36 6.51 0.89
CA ASN A 207 -28.78 6.47 0.54
C ASN A 207 -29.03 5.92 -0.87
N ALA A 208 -28.25 4.90 -1.25
CA ALA A 208 -28.38 4.20 -2.52
C ALA A 208 -29.24 2.92 -2.35
N ASP A 209 -29.89 2.47 -3.42
CA ASP A 209 -30.67 1.23 -3.45
C ASP A 209 -29.76 0.04 -3.77
N ASP A 210 -29.39 -0.71 -2.74
CA ASP A 210 -28.43 -1.81 -2.83
C ASP A 210 -28.85 -2.87 -3.86
N GLU A 211 -30.13 -3.23 -3.89
CA GLU A 211 -30.64 -4.31 -4.76
C GLU A 211 -30.56 -3.90 -6.23
N LYS A 212 -31.02 -2.67 -6.56
CA LYS A 212 -30.93 -2.15 -7.92
C LYS A 212 -29.50 -1.97 -8.38
N ILE A 213 -28.61 -1.47 -7.52
CA ILE A 213 -27.20 -1.31 -7.92
C ILE A 213 -26.58 -2.68 -8.20
N GLN A 214 -26.84 -3.70 -7.39
CA GLN A 214 -26.24 -5.03 -7.63
C GLN A 214 -26.78 -5.71 -8.89
N ASN A 215 -28.08 -5.58 -9.17
CA ASN A 215 -28.74 -6.33 -10.24
C ASN A 215 -28.80 -5.58 -11.57
N GLU A 216 -28.85 -4.24 -11.54
CA GLU A 216 -29.10 -3.41 -12.73
C GLU A 216 -28.00 -2.36 -12.93
N GLY A 217 -27.51 -1.71 -11.88
CA GLY A 217 -26.51 -0.64 -11.99
C GLY A 217 -25.11 -1.14 -12.33
N LYS A 218 -24.50 -1.88 -11.40
CA LYS A 218 -23.14 -2.40 -11.48
C LYS A 218 -22.89 -3.32 -12.68
N PRO A 219 -23.77 -4.29 -13.03
CA PRO A 219 -23.57 -5.14 -14.19
C PRO A 219 -23.55 -4.37 -15.53
N ASN A 220 -24.29 -3.26 -15.61
CA ASN A 220 -24.43 -2.46 -16.83
C ASN A 220 -23.54 -1.20 -16.85
N LEU A 221 -22.74 -0.96 -15.80
CA LEU A 221 -21.99 0.29 -15.63
C LEU A 221 -21.15 0.68 -16.85
N THR A 222 -20.37 -0.25 -17.40
CA THR A 222 -19.51 0.01 -18.57
C THR A 222 -20.32 0.39 -19.80
N GLN A 223 -21.47 -0.27 -20.01
CA GLN A 223 -22.38 0.07 -21.11
C GLN A 223 -22.99 1.46 -20.90
N LEU A 224 -23.47 1.76 -19.70
CA LEU A 224 -24.05 3.06 -19.35
C LEU A 224 -23.04 4.20 -19.53
N ILE A 225 -21.76 3.98 -19.19
CA ILE A 225 -20.68 4.96 -19.44
C ILE A 225 -20.47 5.17 -20.94
N ALA A 226 -20.53 4.10 -21.75
CA ALA A 226 -20.37 4.21 -23.20
C ALA A 226 -21.57 4.95 -23.85
N GLU A 227 -22.79 4.67 -23.41
CA GLU A 227 -24.02 5.33 -23.88
C GLU A 227 -24.13 6.79 -23.47
N ALA A 228 -23.44 7.20 -22.40
CA ALA A 228 -23.38 8.57 -21.94
C ALA A 228 -22.61 9.49 -22.91
N GLY A 229 -21.71 8.93 -23.74
CA GLY A 229 -20.93 9.67 -24.72
C GLY A 229 -20.22 10.88 -24.10
N ASP A 230 -20.40 12.06 -24.70
CA ASP A 230 -19.79 13.32 -24.27
C ASP A 230 -20.68 14.14 -23.32
N GLU A 231 -21.83 13.61 -22.88
CA GLU A 231 -22.72 14.28 -21.91
C GLU A 231 -22.05 14.44 -20.53
N TYR A 232 -21.06 13.61 -20.24
CA TYR A 232 -20.29 13.61 -18.99
C TYR A 232 -18.80 13.48 -19.29
N ASN A 233 -17.97 14.18 -18.51
CA ASN A 233 -16.52 14.01 -18.60
C ASN A 233 -16.06 12.79 -17.77
N LEU A 234 -16.09 11.59 -18.39
CA LEU A 234 -15.76 10.32 -17.76
C LEU A 234 -14.45 9.73 -18.35
N PRO A 235 -13.25 10.18 -17.89
CA PRO A 235 -11.97 9.78 -18.49
C PRO A 235 -11.69 8.27 -18.38
N ARG A 236 -12.17 7.62 -17.32
CA ARG A 236 -12.08 6.17 -17.14
C ARG A 236 -13.36 5.48 -17.58
N LYS A 237 -13.22 4.39 -18.36
CA LYS A 237 -14.38 3.68 -18.93
C LYS A 237 -14.78 2.43 -18.16
N THR A 238 -13.95 1.99 -17.21
CA THR A 238 -14.19 0.84 -16.33
C THR A 238 -13.87 1.21 -14.88
N GLY A 239 -14.40 0.47 -13.90
CA GLY A 239 -14.02 0.68 -12.50
C GLY A 239 -14.84 -0.14 -11.54
N VAL A 240 -14.83 0.26 -10.26
CA VAL A 240 -15.42 -0.54 -9.18
C VAL A 240 -16.49 0.23 -8.43
N LEU A 241 -17.69 -0.37 -8.40
CA LEU A 241 -18.73 -0.09 -7.41
C LEU A 241 -18.73 -1.22 -6.37
N GLY A 242 -18.42 -0.87 -5.13
CA GLY A 242 -18.50 -1.81 -4.02
C GLY A 242 -19.48 -1.31 -2.99
N SER A 243 -20.41 -2.15 -2.53
CA SER A 243 -21.17 -1.83 -1.32
C SER A 243 -20.21 -1.62 -0.15
N GLN A 244 -20.66 -1.10 0.98
CA GLN A 244 -19.94 -1.02 2.26
C GLN A 244 -20.70 -1.88 3.31
N PRO A 245 -20.16 -2.07 4.53
CA PRO A 245 -20.84 -2.89 5.55
C PRO A 245 -22.25 -2.38 5.90
N HIS A 246 -22.47 -1.07 5.89
CA HIS A 246 -23.79 -0.47 6.12
C HIS A 246 -24.62 -0.41 4.83
N MET A 247 -25.92 -0.72 4.95
CA MET A 247 -26.86 -0.71 3.83
C MET A 247 -26.97 0.68 3.20
N GLY A 248 -27.05 0.72 1.87
CA GLY A 248 -27.17 1.93 1.08
C GLY A 248 -25.89 2.75 0.97
N GLU A 249 -24.77 2.28 1.54
CA GLU A 249 -23.47 2.90 1.38
C GLU A 249 -22.60 2.17 0.36
N TRP A 250 -22.02 2.94 -0.55
CA TRP A 250 -21.22 2.43 -1.66
C TRP A 250 -19.92 3.22 -1.79
N ARG A 251 -18.82 2.51 -2.04
CA ARG A 251 -17.57 3.11 -2.49
C ARG A 251 -17.51 3.10 -4.02
N VAL A 252 -16.90 4.15 -4.56
CA VAL A 252 -16.77 4.36 -5.99
C VAL A 252 -15.30 4.59 -6.34
N ASN A 253 -14.78 3.73 -7.22
CA ASN A 253 -13.44 3.85 -7.80
C ASN A 253 -13.57 3.93 -9.32
N LEU A 254 -13.87 5.14 -9.80
CA LEU A 254 -14.10 5.42 -11.23
C LEU A 254 -13.23 6.56 -11.78
N THR A 255 -12.66 7.41 -10.93
CA THR A 255 -11.82 8.51 -11.42
C THR A 255 -10.47 8.00 -11.94
N GLN A 256 -9.88 8.74 -12.87
CA GLN A 256 -8.53 8.52 -13.38
C GLN A 256 -7.88 9.88 -13.66
N ILE A 257 -6.90 10.24 -12.84
CA ILE A 257 -6.34 11.59 -12.86
C ILE A 257 -5.13 11.60 -13.79
N SER A 258 -5.14 12.53 -14.74
CA SER A 258 -4.07 12.76 -15.70
C SER A 258 -3.86 14.25 -15.89
N ARG A 259 -2.67 14.63 -16.34
CA ARG A 259 -2.32 16.00 -16.70
C ARG A 259 -1.51 15.97 -18.00
N ASP A 260 -1.88 16.82 -18.96
CA ASP A 260 -1.19 16.93 -20.25
C ASP A 260 -1.00 15.58 -20.99
N GLY A 261 -1.97 14.68 -20.85
CA GLY A 261 -1.95 13.36 -21.49
C GLY A 261 -1.11 12.29 -20.76
N ALA A 262 -0.61 12.58 -19.57
CA ALA A 262 0.20 11.67 -18.78
C ALA A 262 -0.39 11.42 -17.38
N PRO A 263 -0.11 10.26 -16.76
CA PRO A 263 -0.28 10.06 -15.33
C PRO A 263 0.51 11.10 -14.54
N ILE A 264 -0.04 11.56 -13.43
CA ILE A 264 0.65 12.47 -12.51
C ILE A 264 1.73 11.74 -11.70
N ASP A 265 2.73 12.48 -11.25
CA ASP A 265 3.75 11.99 -10.30
C ASP A 265 3.36 12.33 -8.85
N GLY A 266 3.10 11.29 -8.04
CA GLY A 266 2.79 11.45 -6.62
C GLY A 266 3.95 11.98 -5.76
N SER A 267 5.14 12.12 -6.32
CA SER A 267 6.31 12.74 -5.68
C SER A 267 6.61 14.16 -6.17
N ASP A 268 5.85 14.68 -7.15
CA ASP A 268 5.95 16.06 -7.62
C ASP A 268 4.88 16.96 -6.97
N TRP A 269 5.32 18.10 -6.44
CA TRP A 269 4.46 19.01 -5.69
C TRP A 269 3.42 19.74 -6.56
N ASN A 270 3.71 20.01 -7.84
CA ASN A 270 2.76 20.66 -8.74
C ASN A 270 1.66 19.67 -9.15
N ASP A 271 2.05 18.43 -9.39
CA ASP A 271 1.15 17.35 -9.77
C ASP A 271 0.22 16.98 -8.63
N LEU A 272 0.72 16.83 -7.40
CA LEU A 272 -0.13 16.54 -6.24
C LEU A 272 -1.21 17.60 -6.02
N GLY A 273 -0.85 18.89 -6.08
CA GLY A 273 -1.84 19.98 -5.88
C GLY A 273 -2.92 20.00 -6.97
N TYR A 274 -2.51 19.76 -8.22
CA TYR A 274 -3.45 19.60 -9.34
C TYR A 274 -4.37 18.39 -9.15
N ALA A 275 -3.78 17.24 -8.82
CA ALA A 275 -4.45 15.96 -8.71
C ALA A 275 -5.59 15.95 -7.69
N GLU A 276 -5.37 16.60 -6.56
CA GLU A 276 -6.36 16.73 -5.50
C GLU A 276 -7.61 17.49 -5.99
N THR A 277 -7.39 18.58 -6.72
CA THR A 277 -8.49 19.40 -7.25
C THR A 277 -9.19 18.70 -8.39
N GLU A 278 -8.43 18.14 -9.33
CA GLU A 278 -8.98 17.41 -10.47
C GLU A 278 -9.71 16.14 -10.04
N GLY A 279 -9.17 15.41 -9.08
CA GLY A 279 -9.80 14.22 -8.51
C GLY A 279 -11.19 14.51 -7.94
N ARG A 280 -11.34 15.59 -7.16
CA ARG A 280 -12.66 16.02 -6.64
C ARG A 280 -13.62 16.46 -7.74
N ARG A 281 -13.13 17.13 -8.81
CA ARG A 281 -13.96 17.47 -9.97
C ARG A 281 -14.47 16.24 -10.69
N GLN A 282 -13.59 15.26 -10.94
CA GLN A 282 -14.01 13.98 -11.51
C GLN A 282 -14.97 13.23 -10.59
N SER A 283 -14.74 13.19 -9.27
CA SER A 283 -15.69 12.56 -8.33
C SER A 283 -17.08 13.16 -8.42
N GLN A 284 -17.18 14.50 -8.50
CA GLN A 284 -18.46 15.18 -8.68
C GLN A 284 -19.13 14.80 -10.01
N GLU A 285 -18.36 14.74 -11.10
CA GLU A 285 -18.89 14.43 -12.42
C GLU A 285 -19.32 12.96 -12.55
N TYR A 286 -18.54 12.02 -12.01
CA TYR A 286 -18.94 10.63 -11.90
C TYR A 286 -20.16 10.48 -11.00
N PHE A 287 -20.26 11.20 -9.88
CA PHE A 287 -21.44 11.15 -9.03
C PHE A 287 -22.70 11.67 -9.73
N ARG A 288 -22.58 12.75 -10.52
CA ARG A 288 -23.67 13.25 -11.38
C ARG A 288 -24.13 12.16 -12.35
N PHE A 289 -23.19 11.54 -13.07
CA PHE A 289 -23.47 10.41 -13.96
C PHE A 289 -24.17 9.25 -13.23
N LEU A 290 -23.67 8.83 -12.07
CA LEU A 290 -24.27 7.75 -11.29
C LEU A 290 -25.74 8.08 -10.96
N LYS A 291 -26.00 9.30 -10.46
CA LYS A 291 -27.35 9.74 -10.08
C LYS A 291 -28.31 9.83 -11.26
N ASP A 292 -27.82 10.30 -12.41
CA ASP A 292 -28.66 10.56 -13.59
C ASP A 292 -28.91 9.28 -14.41
N ARG A 293 -27.96 8.33 -14.43
CA ARG A 293 -27.93 7.23 -15.42
C ARG A 293 -27.82 5.83 -14.84
N VAL A 294 -27.41 5.66 -13.58
CA VAL A 294 -27.15 4.32 -13.01
C VAL A 294 -28.26 3.92 -12.03
N PRO A 295 -29.03 2.86 -12.33
CA PRO A 295 -30.10 2.39 -11.46
C PRO A 295 -29.67 2.21 -10.01
N GLY A 296 -30.47 2.76 -9.10
CA GLY A 296 -30.31 2.68 -7.65
C GLY A 296 -29.53 3.85 -7.02
N PHE A 297 -28.97 4.77 -7.81
CA PHE A 297 -28.31 5.98 -7.29
C PHE A 297 -29.22 7.23 -7.28
N GLU A 298 -30.48 7.13 -7.69
CA GLU A 298 -31.36 8.28 -7.94
C GLU A 298 -31.57 9.15 -6.69
N ASN A 299 -31.73 8.49 -5.53
CA ASN A 299 -31.95 9.14 -4.24
C ASN A 299 -30.66 9.36 -3.44
N SER A 300 -29.52 9.00 -4.01
CA SER A 300 -28.25 9.00 -3.30
C SER A 300 -27.66 10.41 -3.16
N TYR A 301 -26.69 10.52 -2.24
CA TYR A 301 -25.87 11.71 -2.05
C TYR A 301 -24.39 11.34 -1.90
N LEU A 302 -23.50 12.24 -2.34
CA LEU A 302 -22.07 12.11 -2.12
C LEU A 302 -21.78 12.25 -0.62
N LEU A 303 -21.40 11.15 0.02
CA LEU A 303 -21.17 11.08 1.47
C LEU A 303 -19.81 11.69 1.83
N GLU A 304 -18.76 11.27 1.12
CA GLU A 304 -17.38 11.61 1.46
C GLU A 304 -16.47 11.45 0.24
N THR A 305 -15.44 12.29 0.11
CA THR A 305 -14.32 12.07 -0.81
C THR A 305 -13.08 11.70 -0.01
N ALA A 306 -12.20 10.87 -0.56
CA ALA A 306 -10.95 10.53 0.10
C ALA A 306 -10.13 11.78 0.48
N PRO A 307 -9.49 11.81 1.67
CA PRO A 307 -8.70 12.96 2.11
C PRO A 307 -7.38 13.14 1.36
N GLN A 308 -6.90 12.10 0.65
CA GLN A 308 -5.78 12.19 -0.28
C GLN A 308 -6.07 11.40 -1.57
N ILE A 309 -5.53 11.87 -2.69
CA ILE A 309 -5.41 11.12 -3.94
C ILE A 309 -4.75 9.74 -3.72
N GLY A 310 -5.33 8.71 -4.33
CA GLY A 310 -4.84 7.33 -4.33
C GLY A 310 -3.73 7.14 -5.35
N ILE A 311 -2.50 7.46 -4.93
CA ILE A 311 -1.28 7.21 -5.69
C ILE A 311 -1.02 5.70 -5.77
N ARG A 312 -0.68 5.21 -6.96
CA ARG A 312 -0.42 3.77 -7.20
C ARG A 312 1.04 3.44 -7.37
N GLU A 313 1.84 4.40 -7.81
CA GLU A 313 3.25 4.25 -8.09
C GLU A 313 3.95 5.59 -7.87
N THR A 314 5.15 5.52 -7.32
CA THR A 314 6.15 6.60 -7.23
C THR A 314 7.52 5.93 -7.33
N ARG A 315 8.40 6.09 -6.33
CA ARG A 315 9.74 5.49 -6.33
C ARG A 315 9.67 4.06 -5.80
N ARG A 316 10.50 3.21 -6.41
CA ARG A 316 10.83 1.87 -5.96
C ARG A 316 12.34 1.73 -5.92
N ILE A 317 12.88 1.03 -4.93
CA ILE A 317 14.32 0.81 -4.84
C ILE A 317 14.81 -0.18 -5.90
N VAL A 318 16.08 -0.08 -6.27
CA VAL A 318 16.81 -1.18 -6.91
C VAL A 318 17.50 -1.97 -5.79
N GLY A 319 16.86 -3.07 -5.39
CA GLY A 319 17.34 -3.92 -4.32
C GLY A 319 18.32 -4.99 -4.79
N GLU A 320 18.72 -5.87 -3.88
CA GLU A 320 19.54 -7.05 -4.22
C GLU A 320 18.83 -7.97 -5.22
N TYR A 321 17.51 -8.06 -5.15
CA TYR A 321 16.67 -8.75 -6.13
C TYR A 321 15.56 -7.82 -6.63
N VAL A 322 15.35 -7.79 -7.94
CA VAL A 322 14.25 -7.03 -8.57
C VAL A 322 13.15 -8.02 -8.95
N LEU A 323 12.02 -8.02 -8.22
CA LEU A 323 10.90 -8.93 -8.52
C LEU A 323 10.26 -8.57 -9.87
N THR A 324 10.27 -9.52 -10.79
CA THR A 324 9.80 -9.28 -12.17
C THR A 324 8.37 -9.74 -12.40
N LYS A 325 7.79 -9.28 -13.52
CA LYS A 325 6.56 -9.83 -14.08
C LYS A 325 6.58 -11.35 -14.19
N ASP A 326 7.69 -11.90 -14.68
CA ASP A 326 7.80 -13.33 -14.96
C ASP A 326 7.87 -14.13 -13.66
N ASP A 327 8.52 -13.61 -12.62
CA ASP A 327 8.51 -14.22 -11.29
C ASP A 327 7.08 -14.31 -10.72
N VAL A 328 6.30 -13.24 -10.88
CA VAL A 328 4.89 -13.20 -10.46
C VAL A 328 4.07 -14.24 -11.24
N LEU A 329 4.09 -14.18 -12.58
CA LEU A 329 3.23 -15.04 -13.41
C LEU A 329 3.62 -16.52 -13.36
N SER A 330 4.91 -16.84 -13.20
CA SER A 330 5.38 -18.21 -13.04
C SER A 330 5.19 -18.75 -11.62
N CYS A 331 4.69 -17.92 -10.69
CA CYS A 331 4.57 -18.28 -9.27
C CYS A 331 5.90 -18.76 -8.68
N ARG A 332 7.00 -18.09 -9.03
CA ARG A 332 8.37 -18.53 -8.74
C ARG A 332 8.60 -18.85 -7.25
N ASP A 333 9.42 -19.87 -7.02
CA ASP A 333 9.96 -20.20 -5.70
C ASP A 333 11.26 -19.45 -5.40
N PHE A 334 11.39 -19.04 -4.15
CA PHE A 334 12.55 -18.36 -3.59
C PHE A 334 13.00 -19.07 -2.31
N ASP A 335 14.29 -19.41 -2.25
CA ASP A 335 14.88 -20.02 -1.06
C ASP A 335 14.74 -19.08 0.15
N ASP A 336 14.87 -17.77 -0.10
CA ASP A 336 14.72 -16.67 0.85
C ASP A 336 13.33 -16.00 0.83
N SER A 337 12.27 -16.77 0.55
CA SER A 337 10.89 -16.27 0.64
C SER A 337 10.57 -15.75 2.04
N ILE A 338 10.05 -14.52 2.09
CA ILE A 338 9.61 -13.84 3.32
C ILE A 338 8.09 -13.68 3.40
N GLY A 339 7.34 -14.18 2.42
CA GLY A 339 5.90 -14.04 2.36
C GLY A 339 5.33 -14.39 0.99
N CYS A 340 4.00 -14.31 0.87
CA CYS A 340 3.28 -14.66 -0.34
C CYS A 340 2.29 -13.57 -0.76
N ASN A 341 1.90 -13.61 -2.03
CA ASN A 341 0.88 -12.74 -2.59
C ASN A 341 0.02 -13.47 -3.62
N GLY A 342 -1.29 -13.40 -3.45
CA GLY A 342 -2.28 -13.94 -4.40
C GLY A 342 -2.80 -12.91 -5.41
N TRP A 343 -2.34 -11.65 -5.36
CA TRP A 343 -2.88 -10.60 -6.24
C TRP A 343 -2.30 -10.69 -7.66
N PRO A 344 -3.12 -10.56 -8.71
CA PRO A 344 -2.67 -10.61 -10.09
C PRO A 344 -1.95 -9.31 -10.49
N LEU A 345 -1.47 -9.26 -11.73
CA LEU A 345 -0.98 -8.01 -12.30
C LEU A 345 -2.18 -7.10 -12.61
N GLU A 346 -2.35 -6.01 -11.85
CA GLU A 346 -3.37 -4.98 -12.06
C GLU A 346 -2.71 -3.68 -12.57
N GLN A 347 -2.58 -3.57 -13.89
CA GLN A 347 -1.95 -2.42 -14.56
C GLN A 347 -2.99 -1.34 -14.86
N HIS A 348 -2.79 -0.12 -14.35
CA HIS A 348 -3.68 1.03 -14.63
C HIS A 348 -3.15 1.82 -15.82
N LEU A 349 -3.78 1.61 -16.98
CA LEU A 349 -3.44 2.21 -18.26
C LEU A 349 -4.42 3.33 -18.60
N GLU A 350 -4.17 4.08 -19.67
CA GLU A 350 -5.07 5.16 -20.09
C GLU A 350 -6.48 4.61 -20.38
N GLY A 351 -7.48 5.20 -19.74
CA GLY A 351 -8.90 4.85 -19.85
C GLY A 351 -9.31 3.50 -19.24
N ASN A 352 -8.38 2.63 -18.82
CA ASN A 352 -8.69 1.25 -18.43
C ASN A 352 -7.72 0.62 -17.40
N ALA A 353 -8.08 -0.55 -16.86
CA ALA A 353 -7.17 -1.42 -16.12
C ALA A 353 -7.00 -2.76 -16.85
N LYS A 354 -5.75 -3.20 -17.02
CA LYS A 354 -5.42 -4.50 -17.60
C LYS A 354 -5.09 -5.49 -16.48
N TRP A 355 -5.79 -6.62 -16.48
CA TRP A 355 -5.63 -7.69 -15.51
C TRP A 355 -4.95 -8.88 -16.17
N THR A 356 -3.93 -9.44 -15.52
CA THR A 356 -3.35 -10.74 -15.88
C THR A 356 -3.30 -11.62 -14.65
N PHE A 357 -4.21 -12.59 -14.60
CA PHE A 357 -4.39 -13.47 -13.44
C PHE A 357 -3.30 -14.52 -13.34
N LEU A 358 -2.99 -14.90 -12.09
CA LEU A 358 -2.01 -15.94 -11.78
C LEU A 358 -2.54 -17.31 -12.22
N GLY A 359 -1.66 -18.12 -12.81
CA GLY A 359 -1.90 -19.55 -13.03
C GLY A 359 -1.31 -20.37 -11.88
N GLY A 360 -0.91 -21.62 -12.17
CA GLY A 360 -0.14 -22.44 -11.25
C GLY A 360 -0.84 -22.67 -9.90
N ARG A 361 -0.17 -22.36 -8.79
CA ARG A 361 -0.69 -22.48 -7.41
C ARG A 361 -1.51 -21.28 -6.93
N GLY A 362 -1.68 -20.25 -7.76
CA GLY A 362 -2.52 -19.08 -7.45
C GLY A 362 -1.86 -18.01 -6.58
N TYR A 363 -0.62 -18.20 -6.13
CA TYR A 363 0.16 -17.19 -5.42
C TYR A 363 1.65 -17.28 -5.79
N HIS A 364 2.36 -16.16 -5.65
CA HIS A 364 3.81 -16.09 -5.80
C HIS A 364 4.49 -15.73 -4.47
N GLN A 365 5.75 -16.13 -4.32
CA GLN A 365 6.57 -15.77 -3.17
C GLN A 365 7.20 -14.39 -3.33
N ILE A 366 7.67 -13.82 -2.22
CA ILE A 366 8.34 -12.53 -2.15
C ILE A 366 9.76 -12.78 -1.60
N PRO A 367 10.84 -12.51 -2.36
CA PRO A 367 12.20 -12.72 -1.88
C PRO A 367 12.66 -11.60 -0.95
N TYR A 368 13.43 -11.93 0.08
CA TYR A 368 14.01 -10.95 1.00
C TYR A 368 14.90 -9.92 0.28
N GLY A 369 15.61 -10.33 -0.78
CA GLY A 369 16.41 -9.41 -1.58
C GLY A 369 15.65 -8.21 -2.18
N ALA A 370 14.32 -8.30 -2.31
CA ALA A 370 13.49 -7.19 -2.80
C ALA A 370 13.29 -6.06 -1.76
N THR A 371 13.62 -6.32 -0.49
CA THR A 371 13.49 -5.34 0.62
C THR A 371 14.82 -4.71 1.03
N LEU A 372 15.93 -5.09 0.37
CA LEU A 372 17.29 -4.66 0.71
C LEU A 372 17.81 -3.64 -0.32
N PRO A 373 17.82 -2.33 -0.02
CA PRO A 373 18.41 -1.33 -0.89
C PRO A 373 19.93 -1.50 -0.97
N LYS A 374 20.51 -1.20 -2.13
CA LYS A 374 21.98 -1.22 -2.32
C LYS A 374 22.60 0.08 -1.80
N GLY A 375 23.74 -0.05 -1.12
CA GLY A 375 24.60 1.08 -0.75
C GLY A 375 24.21 1.81 0.55
N VAL A 376 23.15 1.38 1.24
CA VAL A 376 22.74 1.94 2.54
C VAL A 376 22.60 0.78 3.53
N GLU A 377 23.50 0.72 4.50
CA GLU A 377 23.74 -0.50 5.28
C GLU A 377 22.66 -0.80 6.31
N ASN A 378 22.09 0.22 6.96
CA ASN A 378 21.12 0.06 8.05
C ASN A 378 19.67 0.40 7.63
N LEU A 379 19.34 0.22 6.35
CA LEU A 379 18.03 0.50 5.79
C LEU A 379 17.37 -0.76 5.21
N LEU A 380 16.11 -0.97 5.57
CA LEU A 380 15.19 -1.92 4.95
C LEU A 380 14.03 -1.17 4.29
N VAL A 381 13.39 -1.76 3.28
CA VAL A 381 12.26 -1.14 2.57
C VAL A 381 11.12 -2.14 2.43
N ALA A 382 9.89 -1.73 2.72
CA ALA A 382 8.72 -2.57 2.55
C ALA A 382 7.48 -1.81 2.06
N GLY A 383 6.68 -2.47 1.24
CA GLY A 383 5.44 -1.95 0.67
C GLY A 383 5.60 -1.53 -0.79
N ARG A 384 4.87 -0.50 -1.23
CA ARG A 384 4.85 -0.04 -2.63
C ARG A 384 6.25 0.30 -3.18
N CYS A 385 7.16 0.76 -2.32
CA CYS A 385 8.51 1.16 -2.68
C CYS A 385 9.55 0.01 -2.70
N ALA A 386 9.15 -1.23 -2.45
CA ALA A 386 10.02 -2.42 -2.57
C ALA A 386 10.49 -2.65 -4.02
N SER A 387 11.55 -3.46 -4.19
CA SER A 387 12.22 -3.63 -5.48
C SER A 387 11.47 -4.56 -6.43
N THR A 388 10.94 -3.97 -7.51
CA THR A 388 10.21 -4.69 -8.55
C THR A 388 10.46 -4.07 -9.92
N THR A 389 10.12 -4.78 -11.01
CA THR A 389 9.83 -4.09 -12.28
C THR A 389 8.50 -3.32 -12.16
N PRO A 390 8.18 -2.37 -13.04
CA PRO A 390 6.89 -1.66 -13.02
C PRO A 390 5.70 -2.62 -13.04
N GLU A 391 5.78 -3.70 -13.83
CA GLU A 391 4.74 -4.71 -13.90
C GLU A 391 4.68 -5.56 -12.64
N GLY A 392 5.83 -5.96 -12.07
CA GLY A 392 5.86 -6.68 -10.79
C GLY A 392 5.19 -5.87 -9.67
N GLN A 393 5.40 -4.55 -9.67
CA GLN A 393 4.77 -3.63 -8.73
C GLN A 393 3.24 -3.67 -8.81
N ALA A 394 2.68 -3.85 -10.01
CA ALA A 394 1.23 -3.91 -10.25
C ALA A 394 0.55 -5.06 -9.47
N SER A 395 1.31 -6.07 -9.05
CA SER A 395 0.86 -7.13 -8.15
C SER A 395 1.28 -6.90 -6.70
N LEU A 396 2.52 -6.45 -6.46
CA LEU A 396 3.11 -6.38 -5.11
C LEU A 396 2.67 -5.15 -4.27
N ARG A 397 2.19 -4.07 -4.89
CA ARG A 397 1.85 -2.80 -4.19
C ARG A 397 0.61 -2.84 -3.30
N VAL A 398 -0.15 -3.94 -3.30
CA VAL A 398 -1.42 -4.04 -2.59
C VAL A 398 -1.25 -4.46 -1.12
N SER A 399 -2.29 -4.30 -0.31
CA SER A 399 -2.18 -4.37 1.15
C SER A 399 -1.61 -5.70 1.69
N GLY A 400 -2.00 -6.84 1.12
CA GLY A 400 -1.54 -8.16 1.56
C GLY A 400 -0.02 -8.33 1.52
N PRO A 401 0.63 -8.28 0.35
CA PRO A 401 2.09 -8.31 0.25
C PRO A 401 2.76 -7.22 1.08
N CYS A 402 2.14 -6.05 1.26
CA CYS A 402 2.68 -5.02 2.14
C CYS A 402 2.72 -5.48 3.61
N PHE A 403 1.67 -6.12 4.14
CA PHE A 403 1.71 -6.71 5.49
C PHE A 403 2.78 -7.80 5.62
N ALA A 404 2.88 -8.69 4.63
CA ALA A 404 3.87 -9.77 4.63
C ALA A 404 5.30 -9.22 4.65
N MET A 405 5.63 -8.31 3.73
CA MET A 405 6.94 -7.65 3.69
C MET A 405 7.20 -6.87 4.98
N GLY A 406 6.21 -6.14 5.49
CA GLY A 406 6.32 -5.39 6.74
C GLY A 406 6.72 -6.28 7.90
N GLN A 407 5.97 -7.36 8.16
CA GLN A 407 6.31 -8.32 9.22
C GLN A 407 7.73 -8.85 9.06
N ALA A 408 8.12 -9.23 7.85
CA ALA A 408 9.45 -9.74 7.55
C ALA A 408 10.58 -8.74 7.84
N VAL A 409 10.47 -7.50 7.35
CA VAL A 409 11.53 -6.50 7.57
C VAL A 409 11.60 -6.03 9.02
N GLY A 410 10.48 -6.02 9.74
CA GLY A 410 10.46 -5.73 11.18
C GLY A 410 11.20 -6.79 11.99
N THR A 411 10.93 -8.07 11.74
CA THR A 411 11.67 -9.18 12.35
C THR A 411 13.15 -9.16 11.94
N ALA A 412 13.44 -8.93 10.66
CA ALA A 412 14.81 -8.89 10.14
C ALA A 412 15.64 -7.74 10.73
N ALA A 413 15.05 -6.56 10.91
CA ALA A 413 15.72 -5.42 11.55
C ALA A 413 16.08 -5.72 13.01
N GLU A 414 15.21 -6.41 13.74
CA GLU A 414 15.50 -6.82 15.12
C GLU A 414 16.59 -7.88 15.18
N MET A 415 16.54 -8.89 14.30
CA MET A 415 17.58 -9.91 14.19
C MET A 415 18.95 -9.29 13.86
N ALA A 416 19.00 -8.35 12.92
CA ALA A 416 20.22 -7.63 12.55
C ALA A 416 20.77 -6.84 13.75
N LEU A 417 19.90 -6.09 14.43
CA LEU A 417 20.25 -5.32 15.62
C LEU A 417 20.81 -6.20 16.75
N ARG A 418 20.18 -7.33 17.08
CA ARG A 418 20.65 -8.23 18.15
C ARG A 418 21.85 -9.05 17.75
N GLY A 419 21.98 -9.35 16.47
CA GLY A 419 23.13 -10.05 15.90
C GLY A 419 24.37 -9.18 15.74
N ASP A 420 24.24 -7.85 15.90
CA ASP A 420 25.29 -6.87 15.60
C ASP A 420 25.82 -7.04 14.16
N VAL A 421 24.89 -7.22 13.21
CA VAL A 421 25.16 -7.39 11.78
C VAL A 421 24.25 -6.48 10.96
N MET A 422 24.55 -6.29 9.68
CA MET A 422 23.68 -5.54 8.79
C MET A 422 22.50 -6.40 8.32
N PRO A 423 21.34 -5.79 7.97
CA PRO A 423 20.19 -6.52 7.46
C PRO A 423 20.46 -7.42 6.26
N ALA A 424 21.43 -7.08 5.41
CA ALA A 424 21.84 -7.91 4.26
C ALA A 424 22.61 -9.19 4.68
N GLU A 425 23.19 -9.20 5.88
CA GLU A 425 24.09 -10.25 6.38
C GLU A 425 23.39 -11.27 7.29
N ILE A 426 22.11 -11.06 7.63
CA ILE A 426 21.36 -11.99 8.47
C ILE A 426 21.20 -13.35 7.78
N ASP A 427 21.08 -14.40 8.60
CA ASP A 427 20.73 -15.73 8.10
C ASP A 427 19.25 -15.75 7.67
N ARG A 428 19.04 -15.77 6.34
CA ARG A 428 17.70 -15.76 5.73
C ARG A 428 16.88 -17.00 6.08
N GLN A 429 17.53 -18.14 6.35
CA GLN A 429 16.83 -19.35 6.75
C GLN A 429 16.34 -19.25 8.20
N VAL A 430 17.13 -18.61 9.08
CA VAL A 430 16.70 -18.29 10.45
C VAL A 430 15.52 -17.30 10.42
N LEU A 431 15.59 -16.25 9.59
CA LEU A 431 14.46 -15.32 9.39
C LEU A 431 13.20 -16.07 8.96
N LYS A 432 13.30 -16.90 7.93
CA LYS A 432 12.19 -17.70 7.41
C LYS A 432 11.57 -18.60 8.49
N THR A 433 12.39 -19.27 9.29
CA THR A 433 11.93 -20.09 10.42
C THR A 433 11.23 -19.26 11.48
N GLN A 434 11.75 -18.08 11.82
CA GLN A 434 11.10 -17.19 12.78
C GLN A 434 9.75 -16.71 12.26
N LEU A 435 9.65 -16.30 10.99
CA LEU A 435 8.40 -15.84 10.40
C LEU A 435 7.30 -16.91 10.46
N VAL A 436 7.64 -18.17 10.17
CA VAL A 436 6.71 -19.30 10.33
C VAL A 436 6.31 -19.51 11.79
N SER A 437 7.28 -19.41 12.71
CA SER A 437 7.00 -19.49 14.15
C SER A 437 6.04 -18.38 14.61
N ASP A 438 6.12 -17.21 14.00
CA ASP A 438 5.25 -16.06 14.25
C ASP A 438 3.93 -16.10 13.45
N GLY A 439 3.63 -17.24 12.82
CA GLY A 439 2.37 -17.50 12.12
C GLY A 439 2.29 -16.95 10.70
N ALA A 440 3.37 -16.41 10.12
CA ALA A 440 3.38 -15.98 8.72
C ALA A 440 3.32 -17.19 7.77
N PHE A 441 2.60 -17.02 6.66
CA PHE A 441 2.61 -17.98 5.56
C PHE A 441 3.65 -17.56 4.52
N ILE A 442 4.63 -18.42 4.29
CA ILE A 442 5.79 -18.17 3.40
C ILE A 442 5.72 -19.00 2.10
N GLY A 443 4.60 -19.68 1.88
CA GLY A 443 4.37 -20.56 0.74
C GLY A 443 4.75 -22.01 1.03
N ASP A 444 3.97 -22.92 0.48
CA ASP A 444 4.27 -24.35 0.42
C ASP A 444 4.49 -24.73 -1.05
N PRO A 445 5.68 -25.20 -1.44
CA PRO A 445 5.94 -25.67 -2.80
C PRO A 445 5.05 -26.85 -3.24
N GLN A 446 4.38 -27.52 -2.29
CA GLN A 446 3.55 -28.71 -2.52
C GLN A 446 2.04 -28.42 -2.56
N LEU A 447 1.60 -27.19 -2.26
CA LEU A 447 0.21 -26.71 -2.38
C LEU A 447 -0.08 -26.13 -3.78
#